data_AF-A0A7Y7ISB1-F1
#
_entry.id   AF-A0A7Y7ISB1-F1
#
_cell.length_a   1.000
_cell.length_b   1.000
_cell.length_c   1.000
_cell.angle_alpha   90.00
_cell.angle_beta   90.00
_cell.angle_gamma   90.00
#
_symmetry.space_group_name_H-M   'P 1'
#
loop_
_entity.id
_entity.type
_entity.pdbx_description
1 polymer ?
#
loop_
_entity_poly.entity_id
_entity_poly.type
_entity_poly.pdbx_seq_one_letter_code
_entity_poly.pdbx_strand_id
1 'polypeptide(L)'
;MLVTALAGFVLTAVLVVLATAGTTWLVKVRPALEHDPDAHFWYLFAGLCVVLPAVLVAAVLNRWAGATLALLAVGTWWWTNTVVRRRLVQQANARALRLAEAERKALRARHAVVLARWSRYELDPASAIDFPGMADVRIPETSALVKALAQAQAEWVRRSPGPGGTARYRAAVTVLEGAFKAAELVSGRAGARSGSPSGQRTVEAVARHVPLGSS
;
A
#
# COMPACT_ATOMS: atom_id res chain seq x y z
N MET A 1 53.66 -32.80 12.63
CA MET A 1 53.90 -31.87 11.51
C MET A 1 52.74 -31.82 10.51
N LEU A 2 52.20 -32.96 10.08
CA LEU A 2 51.06 -33.00 9.14
C LEU A 2 49.76 -32.45 9.74
N VAL A 3 49.45 -32.81 11.00
CA VAL A 3 48.25 -32.35 11.72
C VAL A 3 48.25 -30.84 11.99
N THR A 4 49.41 -30.27 12.34
CA THR A 4 49.56 -28.82 12.60
C THR A 4 49.40 -27.99 11.33
N ALA A 5 49.89 -28.48 10.19
CA ALA A 5 49.72 -27.82 8.89
C ALA A 5 48.25 -27.87 8.42
N LEU A 6 47.57 -28.99 8.65
CA LEU A 6 46.17 -29.20 8.28
C LEU A 6 45.23 -28.32 9.14
N ALA A 7 45.51 -28.21 10.44
CA ALA A 7 44.79 -27.32 11.34
C ALA A 7 44.95 -25.83 10.97
N GLY A 8 46.16 -25.40 10.57
CA GLY A 8 46.42 -24.03 10.12
C GLY A 8 45.69 -23.68 8.81
N PHE A 9 45.60 -24.63 7.88
CA PHE A 9 44.83 -24.47 6.64
C PHE A 9 43.33 -24.37 6.89
N VAL A 10 42.77 -25.21 7.76
CA VAL A 10 41.34 -25.17 8.10
C VAL A 10 40.99 -23.85 8.79
N LEU A 11 41.83 -23.37 9.72
CA LEU A 11 41.62 -22.10 10.41
C LEU A 11 41.61 -20.91 9.43
N THR A 12 42.56 -20.87 8.49
CA THR A 12 42.62 -19.82 7.47
C THR A 12 41.45 -19.89 6.49
N ALA A 13 41.04 -21.09 6.07
CA ALA A 13 39.85 -21.28 5.24
C ALA A 13 38.58 -20.77 5.94
N VAL A 14 38.40 -21.09 7.23
CA VAL A 14 37.27 -20.60 8.04
C VAL A 14 37.31 -19.08 8.18
N LEU A 15 38.48 -18.48 8.44
CA LEU A 15 38.65 -17.03 8.52
C LEU A 15 38.28 -16.32 7.22
N VAL A 16 38.73 -16.86 6.07
CA VAL A 16 38.39 -16.31 4.74
C VAL A 16 36.89 -16.41 4.48
N VAL A 17 36.27 -17.54 4.79
CA VAL A 17 34.82 -17.74 4.60
C VAL A 17 34.02 -16.78 5.49
N LEU A 18 34.36 -16.68 6.78
CA LEU A 18 33.68 -15.79 7.72
C LEU A 18 33.88 -14.31 7.37
N ALA A 19 35.09 -13.89 6.99
CA ALA A 19 35.37 -12.52 6.58
C ALA A 19 34.62 -12.16 5.30
N THR A 20 34.60 -13.04 4.29
CA THR A 20 33.91 -12.81 3.03
C THR A 20 32.38 -12.80 3.21
N ALA A 21 31.85 -13.76 3.97
CA ALA A 21 30.42 -13.84 4.28
C ALA A 21 29.94 -12.67 5.14
N GLY A 22 30.72 -12.30 6.18
CA GLY A 22 30.43 -11.15 7.04
C GLY A 22 30.46 -9.85 6.25
N THR A 23 31.49 -9.65 5.42
CA THR A 23 31.61 -8.44 4.59
C THR A 23 30.45 -8.33 3.61
N THR A 24 30.17 -9.38 2.84
CA THR A 24 29.07 -9.36 1.85
C THR A 24 27.69 -9.18 2.49
N TRP A 25 27.49 -9.70 3.70
CA TRP A 25 26.29 -9.48 4.49
C TRP A 25 26.17 -8.03 4.97
N LEU A 26 27.22 -7.47 5.58
CA LEU A 26 27.24 -6.08 6.06
C LEU A 26 27.06 -5.08 4.92
N VAL A 27 27.79 -5.26 3.80
CA VAL A 27 27.71 -4.42 2.58
C VAL A 27 26.30 -4.35 2.02
N LYS A 28 25.45 -5.35 2.25
CA LYS A 28 24.13 -5.40 1.61
C LYS A 28 22.96 -5.22 2.57
N VAL A 29 23.13 -5.50 3.86
CA VAL A 29 22.08 -5.35 4.86
C VAL A 29 22.07 -3.93 5.47
N ARG A 30 23.24 -3.31 5.67
CA ARG A 30 23.35 -1.95 6.23
C ARG A 30 22.91 -0.82 5.28
N PRO A 31 23.23 -0.83 3.98
CA PRO A 31 22.83 0.28 3.11
C PRO A 31 21.35 0.27 2.71
N ALA A 32 20.60 -0.76 3.11
CA ALA A 32 19.15 -0.71 3.09
C ALA A 32 18.56 0.17 4.21
N LEU A 33 19.39 0.59 5.18
CA LEU A 33 19.04 1.46 6.31
C LEU A 33 19.63 2.88 6.17
N GLU A 34 20.87 3.02 5.70
CA GLU A 34 21.55 4.31 5.51
C GLU A 34 22.07 4.41 4.08
N HIS A 35 21.63 5.43 3.33
CA HIS A 35 22.01 5.63 1.93
C HIS A 35 23.40 6.28 1.80
N ASP A 36 24.38 5.77 2.53
CA ASP A 36 25.75 6.29 2.53
C ASP A 36 26.60 5.53 1.50
N PRO A 37 26.94 6.14 0.35
CA PRO A 37 27.75 5.49 -0.68
C PRO A 37 29.14 5.09 -0.17
N ASP A 38 29.69 5.86 0.78
CA ASP A 38 31.03 5.66 1.33
C ASP A 38 31.14 4.39 2.17
N ALA A 39 30.05 3.96 2.82
CA ALA A 39 30.03 2.74 3.62
C ALA A 39 30.29 1.50 2.75
N HIS A 40 29.75 1.46 1.52
CA HIS A 40 29.98 0.35 0.59
C HIS A 40 31.45 0.22 0.21
N PHE A 41 32.12 1.36 -0.02
CA PHE A 41 33.54 1.40 -0.33
C PHE A 41 34.36 0.85 0.83
N TRP A 42 34.13 1.35 2.05
CA TRP A 42 34.90 0.92 3.24
C TRP A 42 34.74 -0.56 3.56
N TYR A 43 33.53 -1.11 3.41
CA TYR A 43 33.33 -2.54 3.64
C TYR A 43 33.94 -3.41 2.52
N LEU A 44 33.83 -3.00 1.25
CA LEU A 44 34.50 -3.71 0.14
C LEU A 44 36.03 -3.69 0.30
N PHE A 45 36.59 -2.53 0.66
CA PHE A 45 38.01 -2.35 0.90
C PHE A 45 38.49 -3.22 2.07
N ALA A 46 37.79 -3.19 3.21
CA ALA A 46 38.15 -4.00 4.38
C ALA A 46 38.11 -5.51 4.07
N GLY A 47 37.09 -5.98 3.35
CA GLY A 47 37.01 -7.38 2.93
C GLY A 47 38.15 -7.79 1.99
N LEU A 48 38.49 -6.93 1.02
CA LEU A 48 39.60 -7.16 0.09
C LEU A 48 40.93 -7.23 0.84
N CYS A 49 41.17 -6.32 1.78
CA CYS A 49 42.37 -6.28 2.60
C CYS A 49 42.57 -7.52 3.49
N VAL A 50 41.51 -8.29 3.78
CA VAL A 50 41.62 -9.53 4.56
C VAL A 50 41.76 -10.75 3.65
N VAL A 51 40.97 -10.82 2.57
CA VAL A 51 40.93 -11.98 1.68
C VAL A 51 42.18 -12.08 0.81
N LEU A 52 42.64 -10.96 0.26
CA LEU A 52 43.74 -10.91 -0.70
C LEU A 52 45.09 -11.36 -0.08
N PRO A 53 45.51 -10.88 1.11
CA PRO A 53 46.72 -11.39 1.74
C PRO A 53 46.58 -12.83 2.24
N ALA A 54 45.40 -13.24 2.72
CA ALA A 54 45.19 -14.63 3.15
C ALA A 54 45.33 -15.63 1.98
N VAL A 55 44.78 -15.29 0.80
CA VAL A 55 44.92 -16.10 -0.41
C VAL A 55 46.36 -16.09 -0.92
N LEU A 56 47.04 -14.93 -0.91
CA LEU A 56 48.44 -14.82 -1.34
C LEU A 56 49.38 -15.64 -0.45
N VAL A 57 49.25 -15.54 0.88
CA VAL A 57 50.07 -16.32 1.82
C VAL A 57 49.84 -17.83 1.64
N ALA A 58 48.60 -18.26 1.44
CA ALA A 58 48.29 -19.66 1.18
C ALA A 58 48.81 -20.15 -0.18
N ALA A 59 48.78 -19.30 -1.21
CA ALA A 59 49.28 -19.62 -2.55
C ALA A 59 50.81 -19.79 -2.61
N VAL A 60 51.55 -18.97 -1.85
CA VAL A 60 53.02 -19.07 -1.73
C VAL A 60 53.43 -20.36 -1.01
N LEU A 61 52.64 -20.83 -0.04
CA LEU A 61 52.89 -22.07 0.70
C LEU A 61 52.48 -23.32 -0.09
N ASN A 62 51.39 -23.26 -0.86
CA ASN A 62 50.89 -24.36 -1.70
C ASN A 62 49.96 -23.83 -2.80
N ARG A 63 50.36 -23.96 -4.08
CA ARG A 63 49.58 -23.41 -5.22
C ARG A 63 48.12 -23.90 -5.24
N TRP A 64 47.88 -25.15 -4.84
CA TRP A 64 46.55 -25.75 -4.83
C TRP A 64 45.69 -25.24 -3.66
N ALA A 65 46.32 -24.89 -2.53
CA ALA A 65 45.66 -24.25 -1.39
C ALA A 65 45.15 -22.85 -1.75
N GLY A 66 45.92 -22.06 -2.50
CA GLY A 66 45.47 -20.77 -3.02
C GLY A 66 44.27 -20.90 -3.97
N ALA A 67 44.31 -21.87 -4.88
CA ALA A 67 43.22 -22.12 -5.84
C ALA A 67 41.91 -22.53 -5.15
N THR A 68 41.98 -23.40 -4.14
CA THR A 68 40.79 -23.83 -3.37
C THR A 68 40.19 -22.69 -2.56
N LEU A 69 41.01 -21.84 -1.93
CA LEU A 69 40.53 -20.65 -1.22
C LEU A 69 39.91 -19.62 -2.16
N ALA A 70 40.48 -19.43 -3.35
CA ALA A 70 39.89 -18.56 -4.38
C ALA A 70 38.51 -19.07 -4.84
N LEU A 71 38.38 -20.37 -5.09
CA LEU A 71 37.09 -20.99 -5.45
C LEU A 71 36.06 -20.88 -4.32
N LEU A 72 36.48 -21.08 -3.06
CA LEU A 72 35.60 -20.90 -1.90
C LEU A 72 35.15 -19.43 -1.74
N ALA A 73 36.04 -18.47 -1.96
CA ALA A 73 35.70 -17.05 -1.92
C ALA A 73 34.67 -16.69 -3.02
N VAL A 74 34.89 -17.15 -4.26
CA VAL A 74 33.96 -16.93 -5.37
C VAL A 74 32.61 -17.61 -5.12
N GLY A 75 32.61 -18.85 -4.63
CA GLY A 75 31.39 -19.58 -4.29
C GLY A 75 30.59 -18.90 -3.18
N THR A 76 31.29 -18.42 -2.13
CA THR A 76 30.67 -17.69 -1.02
C THR A 76 30.12 -16.33 -1.47
N TRP A 77 30.84 -15.61 -2.33
CA TRP A 77 30.36 -14.36 -2.94
C TRP A 77 29.12 -14.57 -3.81
N TRP A 78 29.11 -15.62 -4.63
CA TRP A 78 27.95 -15.95 -5.47
C TRP A 78 26.75 -16.33 -4.59
N TRP A 79 26.93 -17.23 -3.61
CA TRP A 79 25.86 -17.66 -2.71
C TRP A 79 25.26 -16.50 -1.91
N THR A 80 26.10 -15.66 -1.30
CA THR A 80 25.64 -14.47 -0.57
C THR A 80 24.94 -13.47 -1.49
N ASN A 81 25.43 -13.29 -2.72
CA ASN A 81 24.76 -12.45 -3.70
C ASN A 81 23.37 -12.96 -4.09
N THR A 82 23.20 -14.27 -4.28
CA THR A 82 21.89 -14.83 -4.62
C THR A 82 20.93 -14.78 -3.43
N VAL A 83 21.38 -15.12 -2.21
CA VAL A 83 20.54 -15.08 -1.01
C VAL A 83 20.09 -13.65 -0.70
N VAL A 84 21.00 -12.67 -0.77
CA VAL A 84 20.63 -11.29 -0.51
C VAL A 84 19.72 -10.72 -1.60
N ARG A 85 19.99 -11.01 -2.89
CA ARG A 85 19.06 -10.64 -3.97
C ARG A 85 17.67 -11.22 -3.74
N ARG A 86 17.58 -12.50 -3.35
CA ARG A 86 16.30 -13.15 -3.01
C ARG A 86 15.61 -12.45 -1.84
N ARG A 87 16.33 -12.10 -0.76
CA ARG A 87 15.77 -11.37 0.38
C ARG A 87 15.29 -9.97 0.02
N LEU A 88 16.04 -9.22 -0.79
CA LEU A 88 15.66 -7.88 -1.23
C LEU A 88 14.40 -7.92 -2.11
N VAL A 89 14.31 -8.86 -3.05
CA VAL A 89 13.11 -9.06 -3.88
C VAL A 89 11.92 -9.47 -3.01
N GLN A 90 12.12 -10.37 -2.05
CA GLN A 90 11.06 -10.76 -1.11
C GLN A 90 10.58 -9.58 -0.26
N GLN A 91 11.50 -8.75 0.24
CA GLN A 91 11.15 -7.55 1.00
C GLN A 91 10.43 -6.51 0.14
N ALA A 92 10.89 -6.28 -1.10
CA ALA A 92 10.24 -5.38 -2.04
C ALA A 92 8.81 -5.84 -2.36
N ASN A 93 8.61 -7.14 -2.59
CA ASN A 93 7.28 -7.73 -2.81
C ASN A 93 6.39 -7.59 -1.58
N ALA A 94 6.92 -7.86 -0.38
CA ALA A 94 6.17 -7.68 0.87
C ALA A 94 5.77 -6.21 1.10
N ARG A 95 6.65 -5.26 0.78
CA ARG A 95 6.34 -3.82 0.83
C ARG A 95 5.26 -3.46 -0.19
N ALA A 96 5.37 -3.95 -1.43
CA ALA A 96 4.38 -3.69 -2.48
C ALA A 96 2.98 -4.23 -2.09
N LEU A 97 2.91 -5.43 -1.50
CA LEU A 97 1.66 -5.99 -1.00
C LEU A 97 1.05 -5.11 0.12
N ARG A 98 1.87 -4.69 1.10
CA ARG A 98 1.41 -3.81 2.19
C ARG A 98 0.88 -2.48 1.67
N LEU A 99 1.56 -1.87 0.70
CA LEU A 99 1.11 -0.62 0.07
C LEU A 99 -0.21 -0.81 -0.68
N ALA A 100 -0.35 -1.91 -1.43
CA ALA A 100 -1.59 -2.24 -2.13
C ALA A 100 -2.76 -2.51 -1.17
N GLU A 101 -2.50 -3.14 -0.02
CA GLU A 101 -3.50 -3.37 1.03
C GLU A 101 -3.91 -2.07 1.73
N ALA A 102 -2.93 -1.20 2.07
CA ALA A 102 -3.17 0.09 2.66
C ALA A 102 -4.03 0.98 1.73
N GLU A 103 -3.70 1.00 0.44
CA GLU A 103 -4.49 1.71 -0.56
C GLU A 103 -5.92 1.16 -0.65
N ARG A 104 -6.10 -0.17 -0.70
CA ARG A 104 -7.43 -0.79 -0.70
C ARG A 104 -8.22 -0.46 0.55
N LYS A 105 -7.58 -0.41 1.71
CA LYS A 105 -8.22 -0.02 2.97
C LYS A 105 -8.72 1.43 2.91
N ALA A 106 -7.90 2.34 2.38
CA ALA A 106 -8.30 3.73 2.18
C ALA A 106 -9.49 3.87 1.20
N LEU A 107 -9.50 3.09 0.11
CA LEU A 107 -10.63 3.05 -0.83
C LEU A 107 -11.92 2.54 -0.19
N ARG A 108 -11.84 1.49 0.62
CA ARG A 108 -13.01 0.97 1.36
C ARG A 108 -13.55 1.99 2.34
N ALA A 109 -12.68 2.73 3.03
CA ALA A 109 -13.11 3.78 3.95
C ALA A 109 -13.91 4.87 3.20
N ARG A 110 -13.42 5.29 2.03
CA ARG A 110 -14.14 6.26 1.18
C ARG A 110 -15.48 5.74 0.67
N HIS A 111 -15.52 4.50 0.18
CA HIS A 111 -16.77 3.83 -0.20
C HIS A 111 -17.78 3.78 0.96
N ALA A 112 -17.33 3.39 2.16
CA ALA A 112 -18.18 3.33 3.35
C ALA A 112 -18.73 4.68 3.77
N VAL A 113 -17.96 5.78 3.62
CA VAL A 113 -18.43 7.14 3.89
C VAL A 113 -19.60 7.52 2.98
N VAL A 114 -19.51 7.23 1.68
CA VAL A 114 -20.61 7.50 0.74
C VAL A 114 -21.83 6.66 1.11
N LEU A 115 -21.63 5.37 1.39
CA LEU A 115 -22.73 4.47 1.76
C LEU A 115 -23.44 4.91 3.05
N ALA A 116 -22.67 5.34 4.06
CA ALA A 116 -23.23 5.81 5.32
C ALA A 116 -23.97 7.16 5.20
N ARG A 117 -23.57 8.02 4.24
CA ARG A 117 -24.32 9.24 3.94
C ARG A 117 -25.59 8.91 3.16
N TRP A 118 -25.49 8.06 2.14
CA TRP A 118 -26.65 7.63 1.37
C TRP A 118 -27.71 6.93 2.23
N SER A 119 -27.29 6.06 3.16
CA SER A 119 -28.21 5.37 4.07
C SER A 119 -29.01 6.31 4.96
N ARG A 120 -28.53 7.53 5.23
CA ARG A 120 -29.31 8.53 5.98
C ARG A 120 -30.51 9.01 5.17
N TYR A 121 -30.34 9.28 3.88
CA TYR A 121 -31.46 9.71 3.04
C TYR A 121 -32.55 8.64 2.88
N GLU A 122 -32.16 7.37 2.92
CA GLU A 122 -33.10 6.24 2.80
C GLU A 122 -33.78 5.88 4.14
N LEU A 123 -33.08 6.04 5.26
CA LEU A 123 -33.56 5.57 6.58
C LEU A 123 -34.13 6.68 7.47
N ASP A 124 -33.81 7.94 7.21
CA ASP A 124 -34.30 9.09 7.98
C ASP A 124 -35.41 9.84 7.21
N PRO A 125 -36.66 9.85 7.73
CA PRO A 125 -37.78 10.53 7.08
C PRO A 125 -37.60 12.05 7.00
N ALA A 126 -36.86 12.69 7.91
CA ALA A 126 -36.60 14.12 7.81
C ALA A 126 -35.70 14.43 6.60
N SER A 127 -34.61 13.67 6.45
CA SER A 127 -33.71 13.77 5.29
C SER A 127 -34.41 13.50 3.95
N ALA A 128 -35.41 12.60 3.93
CA ALA A 128 -36.20 12.32 2.73
C ALA A 128 -37.10 13.51 2.30
N ILE A 129 -37.59 14.31 3.24
CA ILE A 129 -38.39 15.52 2.95
C ILE A 129 -37.50 16.62 2.37
N ASP A 130 -36.31 16.82 2.93
CA ASP A 130 -35.37 17.86 2.47
C ASP A 130 -34.71 17.49 1.13
N PHE A 131 -34.53 16.20 0.85
CA PHE A 131 -33.84 15.70 -0.35
C PHE A 131 -34.66 14.63 -1.09
N PRO A 132 -35.88 14.96 -1.59
CA PRO A 132 -36.79 13.96 -2.17
C PRO A 132 -36.22 13.32 -3.45
N GLY A 133 -35.33 14.02 -4.15
CA GLY A 133 -34.68 13.50 -5.35
C GLY A 133 -33.66 12.39 -5.10
N MET A 134 -33.16 12.22 -3.87
CA MET A 134 -32.14 11.21 -3.56
C MET A 134 -32.70 9.78 -3.60
N ALA A 135 -34.02 9.61 -3.43
CA ALA A 135 -34.70 8.32 -3.51
C ALA A 135 -35.37 8.07 -4.89
N ASP A 136 -35.50 9.09 -5.74
CA ASP A 136 -36.19 8.96 -7.03
C ASP A 136 -35.21 8.59 -8.17
N VAL A 137 -35.21 7.30 -8.54
CA VAL A 137 -34.36 6.75 -9.61
C VAL A 137 -34.75 7.27 -11.00
N ARG A 138 -35.91 7.93 -11.17
CA ARG A 138 -36.27 8.58 -12.44
C ARG A 138 -35.42 9.82 -12.71
N ILE A 139 -34.82 10.40 -11.67
CA ILE A 139 -33.86 11.49 -11.82
C ILE A 139 -32.56 10.92 -12.37
N PRO A 140 -32.05 11.44 -13.50
CA PRO A 140 -30.85 10.89 -14.16
C PRO A 140 -29.64 10.78 -13.21
N GLU A 141 -29.42 11.78 -12.37
CA GLU A 141 -28.31 11.86 -11.42
C GLU A 141 -28.43 10.78 -10.32
N THR A 142 -29.63 10.54 -9.79
CA THR A 142 -29.89 9.47 -8.81
C THR A 142 -29.75 8.09 -9.44
N SER A 143 -30.21 7.92 -10.69
CA SER A 143 -29.97 6.68 -11.44
C SER A 143 -28.48 6.41 -11.65
N ALA A 144 -27.68 7.46 -11.91
CA ALA A 144 -26.24 7.37 -12.09
C ALA A 144 -25.55 7.01 -10.76
N LEU A 145 -26.01 7.56 -9.64
CA LEU A 145 -25.56 7.19 -8.30
C LEU A 145 -25.79 5.69 -8.02
N VAL A 146 -27.01 5.18 -8.24
CA VAL A 146 -27.33 3.76 -7.99
C VAL A 146 -26.47 2.84 -8.87
N LYS A 147 -26.27 3.19 -10.16
CA LYS A 147 -25.37 2.44 -11.05
C LYS A 147 -23.92 2.45 -10.58
N ALA A 148 -23.42 3.61 -10.16
CA ALA A 148 -22.06 3.75 -9.65
C ALA A 148 -21.86 2.96 -8.35
N LEU A 149 -22.87 2.91 -7.49
CA LEU A 149 -22.86 2.12 -6.26
C LEU A 149 -22.80 0.62 -6.55
N ALA A 150 -23.63 0.14 -7.48
CA ALA A 150 -23.59 -1.25 -7.95
C ALA A 150 -22.21 -1.61 -8.55
N GLN A 151 -21.62 -0.72 -9.36
CA GLN A 151 -20.31 -0.94 -9.96
C GLN A 151 -19.19 -0.97 -8.91
N ALA A 152 -19.17 -0.02 -7.97
CA ALA A 152 -18.20 0.00 -6.88
C ALA A 152 -18.32 -1.25 -5.99
N GLN A 153 -19.54 -1.72 -5.74
CA GLN A 153 -19.79 -2.94 -4.99
C GLN A 153 -19.31 -4.20 -5.74
N ALA A 154 -19.56 -4.27 -7.05
CA ALA A 154 -19.09 -5.39 -7.88
C ALA A 154 -17.55 -5.50 -7.87
N GLU A 155 -16.84 -4.38 -7.98
CA GLU A 155 -15.38 -4.34 -7.90
C GLU A 155 -14.87 -4.68 -6.49
N TRP A 156 -15.60 -4.29 -5.45
CA TRP A 156 -15.29 -4.67 -4.06
C TRP A 156 -15.39 -6.19 -3.85
N VAL A 157 -16.47 -6.82 -4.31
CA VAL A 157 -16.72 -8.27 -4.18
C VAL A 157 -15.74 -9.09 -5.02
N ARG A 158 -15.45 -8.66 -6.26
CA ARG A 158 -14.56 -9.39 -7.19
C ARG A 158 -13.14 -9.61 -6.61
N ARG A 159 -12.69 -8.73 -5.70
CA ARG A 159 -11.44 -8.84 -4.93
C ARG A 159 -10.22 -9.27 -5.75
N SER A 160 -10.12 -8.85 -7.02
CA SER A 160 -9.04 -9.29 -7.92
C SER A 160 -7.68 -8.91 -7.34
N PRO A 161 -6.80 -9.87 -6.98
CA PRO A 161 -5.49 -9.56 -6.43
C PRO A 161 -4.62 -8.82 -7.47
N GLY A 162 -3.76 -7.93 -6.98
CA GLY A 162 -2.80 -7.20 -7.80
C GLY A 162 -3.21 -5.77 -8.22
N PRO A 163 -2.31 -5.05 -8.92
CA PRO A 163 -2.45 -3.61 -9.20
C PRO A 163 -3.68 -3.27 -10.06
N GLY A 164 -4.00 -4.11 -11.04
CA GLY A 164 -5.14 -3.89 -11.94
C GLY A 164 -6.50 -3.89 -11.23
N GLY A 165 -6.70 -4.77 -10.25
CA GLY A 165 -7.92 -4.80 -9.45
C GLY A 165 -8.08 -3.57 -8.56
N THR A 166 -6.98 -3.11 -7.95
CA THR A 166 -7.01 -1.87 -7.14
C THR A 166 -7.30 -0.64 -8.00
N ALA A 167 -6.75 -0.57 -9.22
CA ALA A 167 -7.01 0.53 -10.12
C ALA A 167 -8.47 0.61 -10.59
N ARG A 168 -9.09 -0.54 -10.91
CA ARG A 168 -10.52 -0.61 -11.25
C ARG A 168 -11.41 -0.18 -10.09
N TYR A 169 -11.12 -0.70 -8.89
CA TYR A 169 -11.86 -0.30 -7.70
C TYR A 169 -11.69 1.20 -7.38
N ARG A 170 -10.47 1.74 -7.55
CA ARG A 170 -10.20 3.18 -7.42
C ARG A 170 -11.06 4.01 -8.37
N ALA A 171 -11.11 3.64 -9.65
CA ALA A 171 -11.93 4.32 -10.64
C ALA A 171 -13.42 4.25 -10.28
N ALA A 172 -13.92 3.09 -9.88
CA ALA A 172 -15.32 2.93 -9.49
C ALA A 172 -15.69 3.78 -8.26
N VAL A 173 -14.83 3.85 -7.24
CA VAL A 173 -15.05 4.70 -6.06
C VAL A 173 -15.03 6.20 -6.43
N THR A 174 -14.13 6.64 -7.31
CA THR A 174 -14.12 8.03 -7.78
C THR A 174 -15.39 8.39 -8.54
N VAL A 175 -15.89 7.49 -9.40
CA VAL A 175 -17.16 7.69 -10.11
C VAL A 175 -18.34 7.74 -9.13
N LEU A 176 -18.36 6.86 -8.14
CA LEU A 176 -19.38 6.86 -7.08
C LEU A 176 -19.40 8.18 -6.29
N GLU A 177 -18.24 8.67 -5.85
CA GLU A 177 -18.12 9.95 -5.13
C GLU A 177 -18.63 11.13 -5.98
N GLY A 178 -18.32 11.12 -7.28
CA GLY A 178 -18.80 12.13 -8.23
C GLY A 178 -20.32 12.08 -8.42
N ALA A 179 -20.87 10.89 -8.68
CA ALA A 179 -22.30 10.69 -8.87
C ALA A 179 -23.10 11.06 -7.62
N PHE A 180 -22.58 10.74 -6.43
CA PHE A 180 -23.20 11.11 -5.16
C PHE A 180 -23.30 12.63 -5.00
N LYS A 181 -22.21 13.37 -5.24
CA LYS A 181 -22.22 14.84 -5.17
C LYS A 181 -23.19 15.46 -6.17
N ALA A 182 -23.26 14.92 -7.40
CA ALA A 182 -24.18 15.41 -8.42
C ALA A 182 -25.65 15.22 -8.01
N ALA A 183 -26.00 14.04 -7.49
CA ALA A 183 -27.34 13.74 -7.00
C ALA A 183 -27.74 14.63 -5.81
N GLU A 184 -26.81 14.85 -4.85
CA GLU A 184 -27.04 15.71 -3.69
C GLU A 184 -27.30 17.17 -4.10
N LEU A 185 -26.53 17.69 -5.07
CA LEU A 185 -26.70 19.05 -5.59
C LEU A 185 -28.04 19.27 -6.30
N VAL A 186 -28.51 18.30 -7.09
CA VAL A 186 -29.80 18.39 -7.80
C VAL A 186 -30.95 18.27 -6.82
N SER A 187 -30.86 17.34 -5.86
CA SER A 187 -31.89 17.10 -4.85
C SER A 187 -32.02 18.29 -3.88
N GLY A 188 -30.90 18.86 -3.43
CA GLY A 188 -30.93 20.04 -2.56
C GLY A 188 -31.56 21.28 -3.23
N ARG A 189 -31.35 21.45 -4.55
CA ARG A 189 -32.03 22.50 -5.34
C ARG A 189 -33.54 22.25 -5.49
N ALA A 190 -33.98 21.00 -5.46
CA ALA A 190 -35.40 20.67 -5.46
C ALA A 190 -36.04 20.93 -4.09
N GLY A 191 -35.40 20.47 -3.01
CA GLY A 191 -35.85 20.70 -1.63
C GLY A 191 -35.96 22.18 -1.24
N ALA A 192 -34.97 22.99 -1.61
CA ALA A 192 -35.01 24.44 -1.36
C ALA A 192 -36.16 25.14 -2.10
N ARG A 193 -36.56 24.63 -3.28
CA ARG A 193 -37.72 25.16 -4.03
C ARG A 193 -39.05 24.74 -3.41
N SER A 194 -39.15 23.52 -2.88
CA SER A 194 -40.36 23.07 -2.16
C SER A 194 -40.54 23.76 -0.80
N GLY A 195 -39.45 24.21 -0.16
CA GLY A 195 -39.48 24.98 1.10
C GLY A 195 -39.72 26.50 0.96
N SER A 196 -40.04 27.01 -0.23
CA SER A 196 -40.17 28.45 -0.54
C SER A 196 -41.37 29.13 0.19
N PRO A 197 -41.36 30.47 0.44
CA PRO A 197 -42.24 31.19 1.40
C PRO A 197 -43.76 31.14 1.17
N SER A 198 -44.21 30.57 0.06
CA SER A 198 -45.63 30.33 -0.23
C SER A 198 -46.27 29.33 0.75
N GLY A 199 -45.49 28.38 1.28
CA GLY A 199 -45.93 27.51 2.36
C GLY A 199 -46.22 28.30 3.63
N GLN A 200 -45.27 29.14 4.08
CA GLN A 200 -45.40 29.98 5.28
C GLN A 200 -46.55 30.97 5.20
N ARG A 201 -46.81 31.60 4.05
CA ARG A 201 -47.99 32.47 3.87
C ARG A 201 -49.31 31.72 4.00
N THR A 202 -49.35 30.45 3.60
CA THR A 202 -50.56 29.62 3.74
C THR A 202 -50.75 29.20 5.20
N VAL A 203 -49.68 28.83 5.92
CA VAL A 203 -49.77 28.50 7.36
C VAL A 203 -50.09 29.73 8.20
N GLU A 204 -49.54 30.90 7.84
CA GLU A 204 -49.81 32.18 8.50
C GLU A 204 -51.21 32.72 8.17
N ALA A 205 -51.72 32.52 6.95
CA ALA A 205 -53.09 32.86 6.58
C ALA A 205 -54.11 31.94 7.26
N VAL A 206 -53.81 30.65 7.40
CA VAL A 206 -54.62 29.68 8.16
C VAL A 206 -54.60 30.03 9.66
N ALA A 207 -53.44 30.34 10.23
CA ALA A 207 -53.32 30.79 11.63
C ALA A 207 -54.08 32.10 11.90
N ARG A 208 -54.22 32.97 10.89
CA ARG A 208 -55.02 34.22 10.97
C ARG A 208 -56.53 33.99 10.84
N HIS A 209 -56.99 32.82 10.43
CA HIS A 209 -58.40 32.49 10.21
C HIS A 209 -58.97 31.50 11.23
N VAL A 210 -58.18 31.06 12.22
CA VAL A 210 -58.71 30.31 13.37
C VAL A 210 -59.29 31.31 14.37
N PRO A 211 -60.63 31.38 14.57
CA PRO A 211 -61.18 32.23 15.60
C PRO A 211 -60.79 31.63 16.95
N LEU A 212 -60.14 32.43 17.80
CA LEU A 212 -59.95 32.12 19.21
C LEU A 212 -61.34 32.01 19.83
N GLY A 213 -61.86 30.78 19.87
CA GLY A 213 -63.06 30.43 20.62
C GLY A 213 -62.82 30.78 22.08
N SER A 214 -63.51 31.82 22.52
CA SER A 214 -63.65 32.24 23.90
C SER A 214 -64.18 31.08 24.76
N SER A 215 -63.50 30.81 25.86
CA SER A 215 -64.05 30.17 27.06
C SER A 215 -63.29 30.70 28.26
#